data_AF-A0AAW6QXQ1-F1
#
_entry.id   AF-A0AAW6QXQ1-F1
#
_cell.length_a   1.000
_cell.length_b   1.000
_cell.length_c   1.000
_cell.angle_alpha   90.00
_cell.angle_beta   90.00
_cell.angle_gamma   90.00
#
_symmetry.space_group_name_H-M   'P 1'
#
loop_
_entity.id
_entity.type
_entity.pdbx_description
1 polymer ?
#
loop_
_entity_poly.entity_id
_entity_poly.type
_entity_poly.pdbx_seq_one_letter_code
_entity_poly.pdbx_strand_id
1 'polypeptide(L)'
;MARMILLLELGDWTGGHHGQSPYLVEFDSKRLDSPFDVSEGWGHGLGGSRYSLARFVETEHYTQLKLHASWAAAIIAQALPTLNIEAISQGLQAHYASHSPNIPANLARYF
;
A
#
# COMPACT_ATOMS: atom_id res chain seq x y z
N MET A 1 8.54 -12.11 -3.36
CA MET A 1 8.59 -10.68 -3.73
C MET A 1 8.68 -9.89 -2.42
N ALA A 2 9.58 -8.93 -2.27
CA ALA A 2 9.82 -8.27 -0.97
C ALA A 2 8.87 -7.10 -0.70
N ARG A 3 8.48 -6.37 -1.76
CA ARG A 3 7.61 -5.20 -1.69
C ARG A 3 6.41 -5.41 -2.62
N MET A 4 5.22 -5.04 -2.16
CA MET A 4 3.95 -5.19 -2.87
C MET A 4 3.14 -3.91 -2.76
N ILE A 5 2.62 -3.41 -3.88
CA ILE A 5 1.66 -2.30 -3.89
C ILE A 5 0.28 -2.86 -3.59
N LEU A 6 -0.31 -2.49 -2.47
CA LEU A 6 -1.61 -2.98 -2.03
C LEU A 6 -2.75 -2.11 -2.56
N LEU A 7 -2.52 -0.81 -2.63
CA LEU A 7 -3.46 0.18 -3.15
C LEU A 7 -2.71 1.22 -3.97
N LEU A 8 -3.28 1.53 -5.12
CA LEU A 8 -2.88 2.64 -5.96
C LEU A 8 -4.15 3.39 -6.37
N GLU A 9 -4.23 4.67 -6.03
CA GLU A 9 -5.27 5.57 -6.53
C GLU A 9 -4.63 6.66 -7.38
N LEU A 10 -5.05 6.73 -8.64
CA LEU A 10 -4.64 7.77 -9.57
C LEU A 10 -5.62 8.93 -9.40
N GLY A 11 -5.14 10.11 -8.97
CA GLY A 11 -5.98 11.30 -8.88
C GLY A 11 -6.54 11.76 -10.24
N ASP A 12 -7.52 12.66 -10.20
CA ASP A 12 -8.22 13.14 -11.41
C ASP A 12 -7.34 14.14 -12.19
N TRP A 13 -6.85 13.71 -13.36
CA TRP A 13 -5.85 14.44 -14.15
C TRP A 13 -6.50 15.47 -15.10
N THR A 14 -7.38 16.32 -14.59
CA THR A 14 -8.02 17.40 -15.38
C THR A 14 -7.91 18.76 -14.68
N GLY A 15 -6.71 19.31 -14.57
CA GLY A 15 -6.55 20.69 -14.08
C GLY A 15 -5.10 21.05 -13.75
N GLY A 16 -4.58 22.10 -14.39
CA GLY A 16 -3.16 22.46 -14.37
C GLY A 16 -2.57 22.78 -12.99
N HIS A 17 -1.26 22.56 -12.90
CA HIS A 17 -0.31 23.00 -11.88
C HIS A 17 -0.37 22.40 -10.46
N HIS A 18 -1.39 21.63 -10.07
CA HIS A 18 -1.39 20.84 -8.82
C HIS A 18 -2.02 19.44 -9.01
N GLY A 19 -1.70 18.79 -10.14
CA GLY A 19 -2.24 17.47 -10.50
C GLY A 19 -1.90 16.44 -9.43
N GLN A 20 -2.94 15.90 -8.78
CA GLN A 20 -2.83 15.03 -7.62
C GLN A 20 -1.87 13.88 -7.88
N SER A 21 -0.80 13.85 -7.10
CA SER A 21 0.07 12.72 -6.93
C SER A 21 -0.70 11.42 -6.72
N PRO A 22 -0.22 10.26 -7.21
CA PRO A 22 -0.82 8.98 -6.84
C PRO A 22 -0.82 8.81 -5.32
N TYR A 23 -1.90 8.28 -4.79
CA TYR A 23 -1.92 7.75 -3.44
C TYR A 23 -1.53 6.28 -3.48
N LEU A 24 -0.58 5.90 -2.63
CA LEU A 24 0.02 4.58 -2.65
C LEU A 24 0.08 4.00 -1.24
N VAL A 25 -0.36 2.75 -1.09
CA VAL A 25 -0.10 1.92 0.09
C VAL A 25 0.69 0.71 -0.32
N GLU A 26 1.83 0.51 0.32
CA GLU A 26 2.74 -0.60 0.04
C GLU A 26 3.04 -1.40 1.29
N PHE A 27 3.37 -2.66 1.06
CA PHE A 27 3.85 -3.57 2.08
C PHE A 27 5.26 -4.08 1.72
N ASP A 28 6.23 -3.88 2.61
CA ASP A 28 7.61 -4.36 2.50
C ASP A 28 7.90 -5.39 3.60
N SER A 29 7.96 -6.67 3.22
CA SER A 29 8.20 -7.78 4.13
C SER A 29 9.63 -7.82 4.70
N LYS A 30 10.56 -7.03 4.16
CA LYS A 30 11.91 -6.89 4.73
C LYS A 30 11.97 -5.92 5.91
N ARG A 31 10.92 -5.13 6.13
CA ARG A 31 10.88 -4.07 7.16
C ARG A 31 9.90 -4.44 8.27
N LEU A 32 10.28 -5.40 9.11
CA LEU A 32 9.38 -5.97 10.13
C LEU A 32 8.79 -4.93 11.09
N ASP A 33 9.58 -3.93 11.51
CA ASP A 33 9.13 -2.90 12.47
C ASP A 33 8.18 -1.86 11.85
N SER A 34 8.27 -1.66 10.53
CA SER A 34 7.49 -0.66 9.79
C SER A 34 7.21 -1.11 8.35
N PRO A 35 6.40 -2.18 8.19
CA PRO A 35 6.25 -2.83 6.90
C PRO A 35 5.31 -2.06 5.96
N PHE A 36 4.54 -1.10 6.47
CA PHE A 36 3.60 -0.32 5.65
C PHE A 36 4.20 1.03 5.28
N ASP A 37 4.31 1.30 3.98
CA ASP A 37 4.70 2.61 3.45
C ASP A 37 3.47 3.24 2.78
N VAL A 38 3.20 4.49 3.10
CA VAL A 38 2.12 5.27 2.50
C VAL A 38 2.71 6.54 1.94
N SER A 39 2.43 6.83 0.66
CA SER A 39 2.95 8.02 -0.01
C SER A 39 1.92 8.69 -0.91
N GLU A 40 2.06 10.01 -1.06
CA GLU A 40 1.29 10.85 -1.97
C GLU A 40 2.25 11.45 -3.01
N GLY A 41 2.68 10.66 -3.99
CA GLY A 41 3.67 11.11 -4.98
C GLY A 41 4.19 10.00 -5.87
N TRP A 42 4.37 10.28 -7.17
CA TRP A 42 5.17 9.41 -8.05
C TRP A 42 6.48 10.07 -8.41
N GLY A 43 7.60 9.51 -7.95
CA GLY A 43 8.94 10.01 -8.27
C GLY A 43 9.26 11.36 -7.59
N HIS A 44 10.35 11.38 -6.83
CA HIS A 44 10.84 12.54 -6.07
C HIS A 44 9.89 13.11 -5.00
N GLY A 45 9.62 12.32 -3.96
CA GLY A 45 9.74 12.82 -2.59
C GLY A 45 8.62 13.69 -2.02
N LEU A 46 7.40 13.62 -2.54
CA LEU A 46 6.25 14.17 -1.82
C LEU A 46 5.83 13.18 -0.73
N GLY A 47 6.45 13.32 0.45
CA GLY A 47 6.00 12.78 1.74
C GLY A 47 5.54 11.32 1.78
N GLY A 48 6.43 10.43 2.23
CA GLY A 48 6.04 9.07 2.60
C GLY A 48 6.09 8.89 4.12
N SER A 49 5.06 8.29 4.72
CA SER A 49 5.07 7.87 6.11
C SER A 49 5.13 6.36 6.20
N ARG A 50 5.94 5.86 7.14
CA ARG A 50 6.03 4.43 7.41
C ARG A 50 5.40 4.10 8.74
N TYR A 51 4.71 2.97 8.78
CA TYR A 51 3.95 2.54 9.93
C TYR A 51 4.28 1.11 10.29
N SER A 52 4.42 0.87 11.59
CA SER A 52 4.28 -0.47 12.15
C SER A 52 2.87 -0.98 11.91
N LEU A 53 2.66 -2.30 11.92
CA LEU A 53 1.32 -2.87 11.79
C LEU A 53 0.33 -2.28 12.80
N ALA A 54 0.74 -2.17 14.07
CA ALA A 54 -0.09 -1.64 15.13
C ALA A 54 -0.50 -0.18 14.88
N ARG A 55 0.42 0.66 14.37
CA ARG A 55 0.11 2.05 14.04
C ARG A 55 -0.70 2.17 12.76
N PHE A 56 -0.39 1.37 11.75
CA PHE A 56 -1.03 1.44 10.45
C PHE A 56 -2.53 1.26 10.56
N VAL A 57 -3.00 0.29 11.35
CA VAL A 57 -4.43 0.02 11.49
C VAL A 57 -5.23 1.08 12.25
N GLU A 58 -4.54 2.00 12.93
CA GLU A 58 -5.13 3.16 13.58
C GLU A 58 -5.29 4.35 12.62
N THR A 59 -4.69 4.29 11.41
CA THR A 59 -4.68 5.42 10.46
C THR A 59 -5.90 5.45 9.54
N GLU A 60 -6.16 6.63 8.98
CA GLU A 60 -7.12 6.79 7.87
C GLU A 60 -6.70 6.02 6.61
N HIS A 61 -5.40 5.79 6.40
CA HIS A 61 -4.86 4.99 5.30
C HIS A 61 -5.34 3.54 5.34
N TYR A 62 -5.44 2.94 6.54
CA TYR A 62 -6.04 1.63 6.68
C TYR A 62 -7.55 1.64 6.41
N THR A 63 -8.22 2.76 6.68
CA THR A 63 -9.63 2.94 6.28
C THR A 63 -9.77 3.00 4.77
N GLN A 64 -8.90 3.73 4.07
CA GLN A 64 -8.85 3.72 2.60
C GLN A 64 -8.54 2.32 2.05
N LEU A 65 -7.57 1.61 2.65
CA LEU A 65 -7.25 0.25 2.25
C LEU A 65 -8.45 -0.70 2.39
N LYS A 66 -9.24 -0.58 3.46
CA LYS A 66 -10.48 -1.37 3.63
C LYS A 66 -11.51 -1.09 2.54
N LEU A 67 -11.63 0.16 2.09
CA LEU A 67 -12.60 0.57 1.08
C LEU A 67 -12.20 0.11 -0.33
N HIS A 68 -10.91 0.26 -0.67
CA HIS A 68 -10.44 0.11 -2.05
C HIS A 68 -9.67 -1.19 -2.32
N ALA A 69 -9.13 -1.83 -1.28
CA ALA A 69 -8.38 -3.09 -1.34
C ALA A 69 -8.77 -4.02 -0.19
N SER A 70 -10.08 -4.29 -0.05
CA SER A 70 -10.65 -5.09 1.05
C SER A 70 -10.02 -6.47 1.22
N TRP A 71 -9.53 -7.08 0.14
CA TRP A 71 -8.78 -8.34 0.15
C TRP A 71 -7.51 -8.25 1.02
N ALA A 72 -6.73 -7.18 0.87
CA ALA A 72 -5.50 -6.95 1.63
C ALA A 72 -5.82 -6.62 3.09
N ALA A 73 -6.83 -5.78 3.30
CA ALA A 73 -7.29 -5.45 4.65
C ALA A 73 -7.80 -6.68 5.42
N ALA A 74 -8.48 -7.61 4.76
CA ALA A 74 -8.93 -8.86 5.39
C ALA A 74 -7.74 -9.74 5.85
N ILE A 75 -6.69 -9.85 5.03
CA ILE A 75 -5.46 -10.59 5.38
C ILE A 75 -4.77 -9.93 6.57
N ILE A 76 -4.63 -8.60 6.54
CA ILE A 76 -4.02 -7.83 7.64
C ILE A 76 -4.83 -8.05 8.93
N ALA A 77 -6.16 -7.94 8.86
CA ALA A 77 -7.05 -8.10 10.01
C ALA A 77 -6.94 -9.48 10.68
N GLN A 78 -6.76 -10.55 9.90
CA GLN A 78 -6.59 -11.91 10.44
C GLN A 78 -5.29 -12.06 11.25
N ALA A 79 -4.23 -11.34 10.86
CA ALA A 79 -2.94 -11.43 11.52
C ALA A 79 -2.77 -10.44 12.69
N LEU A 80 -3.67 -9.45 12.83
CA LEU A 80 -3.60 -8.42 13.88
C LEU A 80 -3.46 -8.94 15.31
N PRO A 81 -4.20 -9.98 15.77
CA PRO A 81 -4.09 -10.46 17.14
C PRO A 81 -2.69 -10.96 17.51
N THR A 82 -1.92 -11.38 16.51
CA THR A 82 -0.57 -11.96 16.68
C THR A 82 0.54 -11.03 16.20
N LEU A 83 0.18 -9.90 15.61
CA LEU A 83 1.10 -8.97 14.93
C LEU A 83 2.08 -9.66 13.97
N ASN A 84 1.66 -10.77 13.35
CA ASN A 84 2.55 -11.62 12.58
C ASN A 84 2.74 -11.11 11.15
N ILE A 85 3.84 -10.40 10.91
CA ILE A 85 4.19 -9.84 9.60
C ILE A 85 4.45 -10.93 8.55
N GLU A 86 4.99 -12.08 8.96
CA GLU A 86 5.22 -13.20 8.04
C GLU A 86 3.92 -13.77 7.52
N ALA A 87 2.94 -13.98 8.40
CA ALA A 87 1.60 -14.44 8.02
C ALA A 87 0.93 -13.45 7.05
N ILE A 88 1.07 -12.14 7.29
CA ILE A 88 0.60 -11.10 6.37
C ILE A 88 1.32 -11.23 5.02
N SER A 89 2.64 -11.34 5.01
CA SER A 89 3.41 -11.46 3.76
C SER A 89 2.98 -12.67 2.94
N GLN A 90 2.82 -13.83 3.58
CA GLN A 90 2.41 -15.06 2.91
C GLN A 90 0.99 -14.95 2.36
N GLY A 91 0.05 -14.42 3.14
CA GLY A 91 -1.33 -14.19 2.70
C GLY A 91 -1.40 -13.22 1.53
N LEU A 92 -0.73 -12.07 1.63
CA LEU A 92 -0.70 -11.09 0.54
C LEU A 92 -0.10 -11.69 -0.73
N GLN A 93 1.02 -12.40 -0.62
CA GLN A 93 1.70 -13.02 -1.76
C GLN A 93 0.82 -14.08 -2.46
N ALA A 94 0.05 -14.86 -1.71
CA ALA A 94 -0.85 -15.87 -2.27
C ALA A 94 -1.97 -15.26 -3.13
N HIS A 95 -2.44 -14.06 -2.78
CA HIS A 95 -3.54 -13.39 -3.47
C HIS A 95 -3.07 -12.31 -4.46
N TYR A 96 -1.80 -11.90 -4.41
CA TYR A 96 -1.31 -10.71 -5.11
C TYR A 96 -1.54 -10.76 -6.62
N ALA A 97 -1.23 -11.88 -7.28
CA ALA A 97 -1.32 -11.99 -8.73
C ALA A 97 -2.75 -11.76 -9.30
N SER A 98 -3.78 -11.97 -8.49
CA SER A 98 -5.18 -11.77 -8.88
C SER A 98 -5.76 -10.42 -8.43
N HIS A 99 -5.05 -9.70 -7.57
CA HIS A 99 -5.54 -8.47 -6.93
C HIS A 99 -4.58 -7.28 -7.03
N SER A 100 -3.42 -7.47 -7.68
CA SER A 100 -2.43 -6.41 -7.85
C SER A 100 -3.06 -5.21 -8.57
N PRO A 101 -2.90 -3.99 -8.05
CA PRO A 101 -3.41 -2.80 -8.72
C PRO A 101 -2.87 -2.70 -10.15
N ASN A 102 -3.69 -2.18 -11.07
CA ASN A 102 -3.25 -1.91 -12.42
C ASN A 102 -2.30 -0.70 -12.41
N ILE A 103 -1.01 -0.93 -12.62
CA ILE A 103 0.01 0.12 -12.64
C ILE A 103 0.16 0.62 -14.09
N PRO A 104 -0.14 1.89 -14.38
CA PRO A 104 0.06 2.45 -15.71
C PRO A 104 1.51 2.32 -16.18
N ALA A 105 1.72 2.04 -17.47
CA ALA A 105 3.06 1.80 -18.03
C ALA A 105 4.01 2.99 -17.85
N ASN A 106 3.50 4.22 -17.92
CA ASN A 106 4.28 5.45 -17.67
C ASN A 106 4.79 5.57 -16.23
N LEU A 107 4.26 4.75 -15.33
CA LEU A 107 4.56 4.76 -13.90
C LEU A 107 5.30 3.50 -13.46
N ALA A 108 5.10 2.38 -14.17
CA ALA A 108 5.86 1.13 -14.00
C ALA A 108 7.38 1.30 -14.15
N ARG A 109 7.86 2.27 -14.94
CA ARG A 109 9.30 2.56 -15.12
C ARG A 109 10.03 3.03 -13.85
N TYR A 110 9.30 3.35 -12.79
CA TYR A 110 9.86 3.78 -11.51
C TYR A 110 9.93 2.64 -10.47
N PHE A 111 9.59 1.40 -10.87
CA PHE A 111 9.59 0.18 -10.03
C PHE A 111 10.64 -0.83 -10.49
#